data_AF-A0A8J6XMB1-F1
#
_entry.id   AF-A0A8J6XMB1-F1
#
_cell.length_a   1.000
_cell.length_b   1.000
_cell.length_c   1.000
_cell.angle_alpha   90.00
_cell.angle_beta   90.00
_cell.angle_gamma   90.00
#
_symmetry.space_group_name_H-M   'P 1'
#
loop_
_entity.id
_entity.type
_entity.pdbx_description
1 polymer ?
#
loop_
_entity_poly.entity_id
_entity_poly.type
_entity_poly.pdbx_seq_one_letter_code
_entity_poly.pdbx_strand_id
1 'polypeptide(L)' 'MSNPNPVQTQAFKDRQYQGYTEDWLNEPLAKQVTGVKLPQSIYEALRSLSAEERVKYLRRVISEAVKRDLLAKEE' A
#
# COMPACT_ATOMS: atom_id res chain seq x y z
N MET A 1 14.41 -3.91 33.35
CA MET A 1 15.57 -4.18 32.46
C MET A 1 15.04 -4.93 31.25
N SER A 2 15.10 -4.36 30.04
CA SER A 2 14.71 -5.07 28.81
C SER A 2 15.66 -6.26 28.58
N ASN A 3 15.11 -7.39 28.13
CA ASN A 3 15.93 -8.55 27.77
C ASN A 3 16.84 -8.20 26.58
N PRO A 4 18.18 -8.26 26.73
CA PRO A 4 19.12 -7.90 25.67
C PRO A 4 19.09 -8.89 24.48
N ASN A 5 18.61 -10.12 24.68
CA ASN A 5 18.52 -11.16 23.66
C ASN A 5 17.11 -11.76 23.63
N PRO A 6 16.13 -11.07 23.03
CA PRO A 6 14.80 -11.63 22.83
C PRO A 6 14.88 -12.84 21.90
N VAL A 7 14.37 -13.99 22.36
CA VAL A 7 14.32 -15.20 21.54
C VAL A 7 13.26 -15.00 20.46
N GLN A 8 13.70 -14.74 19.23
CA GLN A 8 12.83 -14.66 18.07
C GLN A 8 12.63 -16.06 17.49
N THR A 9 11.38 -16.53 17.46
CA THR A 9 11.03 -17.79 16.79
C THR A 9 11.26 -17.67 15.29
N GLN A 10 11.53 -18.80 14.62
CA GLN A 10 11.73 -18.80 13.17
C GLN A 10 10.49 -18.24 12.44
N ALA A 11 9.29 -18.63 12.88
CA ALA A 11 8.03 -18.10 12.37
C ALA A 11 7.89 -16.56 12.50
N PHE A 12 8.46 -15.95 13.54
CA PHE A 12 8.47 -14.49 13.69
C PHE A 12 9.39 -13.82 12.66
N LYS A 13 10.57 -14.41 12.41
CA LYS A 13 11.52 -13.92 11.39
C LYS A 13 10.95 -14.05 9.99
N ASP A 14 10.28 -15.15 9.70
CA ASP A 14 9.68 -15.41 8.38
C ASP A 14 8.53 -14.42 8.08
N ARG A 15 7.73 -14.07 9.10
CA ARG A 15 6.64 -13.07 8.98
C ARG A 15 7.12 -11.63 8.90
N GLN A 16 8.33 -11.33 9.39
CA GLN A 16 8.88 -9.97 9.38
C GLN A 16 9.06 -9.42 7.95
N TYR A 17 9.19 -10.31 6.96
CA TYR A 17 9.40 -9.96 5.55
C TYR A 17 8.25 -10.40 4.63
N GLN A 18 7.20 -11.04 5.17
CA GLN A 18 6.01 -11.36 4.39
C GLN A 18 5.21 -10.08 4.14
N GLY A 19 5.38 -9.51 2.95
CA GLY A 19 4.44 -8.52 2.43
C GLY A 19 3.09 -9.18 2.13
N TYR A 20 2.02 -8.38 2.15
CA TYR A 20 0.74 -8.81 1.59
C TYR A 20 0.96 -9.13 0.12
N THR A 21 0.74 -10.40 -0.25
CA THR A 21 0.82 -10.86 -1.63
C THR A 21 -0.55 -10.67 -2.26
N GLU A 22 -0.57 -9.98 -3.39
CA GLU A 22 -1.77 -9.77 -4.20
C GLU A 22 -1.57 -10.55 -5.50
N ASP A 23 -2.32 -11.64 -5.68
CA ASP A 23 -2.13 -12.59 -6.79
C ASP A 23 -2.33 -11.97 -8.19
N TRP A 24 -2.95 -10.79 -8.26
CA TRP A 24 -3.19 -10.04 -9.50
C TRP A 24 -2.05 -9.06 -9.85
N LEU A 25 -1.06 -8.89 -8.97
CA LEU A 25 0.01 -7.90 -9.11
C LEU A 25 1.27 -8.53 -9.71
N ASN A 26 1.44 -8.40 -11.03
CA ASN A 26 2.61 -8.93 -11.76
C ASN A 26 3.83 -7.98 -11.78
N GLU A 27 3.76 -6.83 -11.09
CA GLU A 27 4.79 -5.79 -11.11
C GLU A 27 5.38 -5.54 -9.71
N PRO A 28 6.68 -5.21 -9.60
CA PRO A 28 7.30 -4.89 -8.32
C PRO A 28 6.73 -3.61 -7.70
N LEU A 29 6.51 -3.68 -6.39
CA LEU A 29 6.03 -2.56 -5.56
C LEU A 29 7.10 -1.47 -5.39
N ALA A 30 6.71 -0.22 -5.60
CA ALA A 30 7.57 0.96 -5.44
C ALA A 30 8.12 1.07 -4.01
N LYS A 31 9.38 1.51 -3.89
CA LYS A 31 10.10 1.63 -2.62
C LYS A 31 9.64 2.80 -1.76
N GLN A 32 9.00 3.80 -2.35
CA GLN A 32 8.64 5.06 -1.67
C GLN A 32 7.16 5.03 -1.25
N VAL A 33 6.90 5.35 0.00
CA VAL A 33 5.60 5.11 0.64
C VAL A 33 4.64 6.26 0.33
N THR A 34 3.74 6.07 -0.61
CA THR A 34 2.50 6.85 -0.73
C THR A 34 1.47 6.30 0.26
N GLY A 35 1.79 6.23 1.56
CA GLY A 35 0.97 5.53 2.57
C GLY A 35 0.85 4.00 2.39
N VAL A 36 0.96 3.52 1.15
CA VAL A 36 0.91 2.14 0.67
C VAL A 36 1.87 2.05 -0.54
N LYS A 37 2.50 0.89 -0.77
CA LYS A 37 3.33 0.69 -1.95
C LYS A 37 2.45 0.47 -3.18
N LEU A 38 2.82 1.08 -4.31
CA LEU A 38 2.11 0.99 -5.59
C LEU A 38 3.03 0.38 -6.66
N PRO A 39 2.50 -0.21 -7.74
CA PRO A 39 3.30 -0.54 -8.91
C PRO A 39 4.14 0.65 -9.39
N GLN A 40 5.37 0.37 -9.85
CA GLN A 40 6.33 1.40 -10.25
C GLN A 40 5.75 2.34 -11.32
N SER A 41 5.07 1.78 -12.33
CA SER A 41 4.42 2.51 -13.42
C SER A 41 3.38 3.53 -12.92
N ILE A 42 2.54 3.13 -11.95
CA ILE A 42 1.52 3.99 -11.34
C ILE A 42 2.17 5.05 -10.44
N TYR A 43 3.21 4.68 -9.69
CA TYR A 43 3.95 5.63 -8.86
C TYR A 43 4.52 6.79 -9.69
N GLU A 44 5.16 6.48 -10.81
CA GLU A 44 5.72 7.47 -11.72
C GLU A 44 4.64 8.38 -12.32
N ALA A 45 3.52 7.81 -12.78
CA ALA A 45 2.39 8.58 -13.30
C ALA A 45 1.77 9.52 -12.25
N LEU A 46 1.68 9.10 -10.98
CA LEU A 46 1.22 9.99 -9.90
C LEU A 46 2.24 11.08 -9.58
N ARG A 47 3.55 10.78 -9.70
CA ARG A 47 4.64 11.72 -9.38
C ARG A 47 4.89 12.74 -10.48
N SER A 48 4.45 12.50 -11.71
CA SER A 48 4.51 13.50 -12.79
C SER A 48 3.49 14.64 -12.61
N LEU A 49 2.46 14.45 -11.77
CA LEU A 49 1.51 15.49 -11.41
C LEU A 49 2.09 16.47 -10.39
N SER A 50 1.63 17.72 -10.40
CA SER A 50 1.92 18.64 -9.31
C SER A 50 1.38 18.11 -7.97
N ALA A 51 1.93 18.61 -6.86
CA ALA A 51 1.51 18.15 -5.54
C ALA A 51 0.00 18.34 -5.30
N GLU A 52 -0.56 19.46 -5.76
CA GLU A 52 -1.98 19.77 -5.63
C GLU A 52 -2.85 18.84 -6.49
N GLU A 53 -2.51 18.64 -7.76
CA GLU A 53 -3.23 17.76 -8.68
C GLU A 53 -3.21 16.32 -8.18
N ARG A 54 -2.06 15.84 -7.71
CA ARG A 54 -1.92 14.50 -7.13
C ARG A 54 -2.86 14.30 -5.95
N VAL A 55 -2.94 15.27 -5.03
CA VAL A 55 -3.83 15.19 -3.86
C VAL A 55 -5.30 15.16 -4.28
N LYS A 56 -5.71 16.04 -5.19
CA LYS A 56 -7.08 16.08 -5.72
C LYS A 56 -7.46 14.77 -6.42
N TYR A 57 -6.55 14.24 -7.25
CA TYR A 57 -6.74 12.99 -7.97
C TYR A 57 -6.91 11.80 -7.01
N LEU A 58 -5.97 11.62 -6.08
CA LEU A 58 -6.02 10.51 -5.12
C LEU A 58 -7.27 10.57 -4.24
N ARG A 59 -7.67 11.76 -3.77
CA ARG A 59 -8.90 11.92 -2.99
C ARG A 59 -10.14 11.49 -3.77
N ARG A 60 -10.23 11.85 -5.06
CA ARG A 60 -11.34 11.45 -5.92
C ARG A 60 -11.37 9.92 -6.08
N VAL A 61 -10.25 9.32 -6.49
CA VAL A 61 -10.14 7.88 -6.76
C VAL A 61 -10.51 7.05 -5.53
N ILE A 62 -9.96 7.39 -4.37
CA ILE A 62 -10.27 6.68 -3.12
C ILE A 62 -11.75 6.83 -2.76
N SER A 63 -12.30 8.03 -2.88
CA SER A 63 -13.71 8.28 -2.56
C SER A 63 -14.66 7.51 -3.48
N GLU A 64 -14.36 7.46 -4.78
CA GLU A 64 -15.13 6.70 -5.76
C GLU A 64 -15.05 5.20 -5.51
N ALA A 65 -13.85 4.66 -5.27
CA ALA A 65 -13.64 3.25 -4.97
C ALA A 65 -14.37 2.81 -3.69
N VAL A 66 -14.26 3.58 -2.61
CA VAL A 66 -14.97 3.29 -1.34
C VAL A 66 -16.49 3.32 -1.53
N LYS A 67 -17.01 4.34 -2.24
CA LYS A 67 -18.45 4.41 -2.54
C LYS A 67 -18.92 3.20 -3.31
N ARG A 68 -18.20 2.80 -4.37
CA ARG A 68 -18.57 1.69 -5.24
C ARG A 68 -18.45 0.33 -4.55
N ASP A 69 -17.36 0.10 -3.83
CA ASP A 69 -16.98 -1.26 -3.42
C ASP A 69 -17.39 -1.59 -1.98
N LEU A 70 -17.60 -0.58 -1.14
CA LEU A 70 -17.96 -0.73 0.27
C LEU A 70 -19.36 -0.17 0.58
N LEU A 71 -19.69 1.05 0.14
CA LEU A 71 -20.97 1.68 0.51
C LEU A 71 -22.14 1.25 -0.37
N ALA A 72 -21.92 1.05 -1.68
CA ALA A 72 -22.98 0.64 -2.61
C ALA A 72 -23.36 -0.85 -2.51
N LYS A 73 -22.70 -1.62 -1.65
CA LYS A 73 -23.07 -3.03 -1.35
C LYS A 73 -24.02 -3.17 -0.16
N GLU A 74 -24.32 -2.08 0.54
CA GLU A 74 -25.24 -2.06 1.69
C GLU A 74 -26.68 -1.65 1.35
N GLU A 75 -27.00 -1.41 0.06
CA GLU A 75 -28.36 -1.20 -0.48
C GLU A 75 -28.84 -2.41 -1.30
#